data_AF-A0A131Y0Z3-F1
#
_entry.id   AF-A0A131Y0Z3-F1
#
_cell.length_a   1.000
_cell.length_b   1.000
_cell.length_c   1.000
_cell.angle_alpha   90.00
_cell.angle_beta   90.00
_cell.angle_gamma   90.00
#
_symmetry.space_group_name_H-M   'P 1'
#
loop_
_entity.id
_entity.type
_entity.pdbx_description
1 polymer ?
#
loop_
_entity_poly.entity_id
_entity_poly.type
_entity_poly.pdbx_seq_one_letter_code
_entity_poly.pdbx_strand_id
1 'polypeptide(L)'
;AYCVGTSTNQLRWFRLANRGFVVRGRLGSETTTFDASGDVVETQPYHHVSPEAVESALERFRGHFLQDVPPPRDGSAASPVAPIQRPVVCHAIACAQLDLPDFSLEIESGPGFSPRVFVRDLGRALGSRACLTSLEQVRQGPFTLEHALPSYRWSWEEASATSRKLADLWGPCIAQVRQEMEHQRKLFEGRARYY
;
A
#
# COMPACT_ATOMS: atom_id res chain seq x y z
N ALA A 1 -8.38 -7.92 -5.23
CA ALA A 1 -9.68 -8.18 -5.87
C ALA A 1 -9.54 -9.30 -6.89
N TYR A 2 -10.56 -10.17 -6.97
CA TYR A 2 -10.66 -11.23 -7.97
C TYR A 2 -11.75 -10.88 -8.97
N CYS A 3 -11.55 -11.20 -10.24
CA CYS A 3 -12.53 -11.03 -11.29
C CYS A 3 -12.60 -12.32 -12.10
N VAL A 4 -13.80 -12.82 -12.35
CA VAL A 4 -14.06 -14.03 -13.14
C VAL A 4 -14.99 -13.66 -14.29
N GLY A 5 -14.75 -14.20 -15.48
CA GLY A 5 -15.57 -13.94 -16.67
C GLY A 5 -15.08 -12.78 -17.53
N THR A 6 -16.01 -12.08 -18.20
CA THR A 6 -15.73 -11.17 -19.33
C THR A 6 -15.27 -9.76 -18.93
N SER A 7 -15.41 -9.38 -17.66
CA SER A 7 -15.09 -8.03 -17.16
C SER A 7 -13.64 -7.85 -16.71
N THR A 8 -12.75 -8.81 -16.95
CA THR A 8 -11.32 -8.77 -16.56
C THR A 8 -10.60 -7.53 -17.09
N ASN A 9 -11.03 -7.04 -18.26
CA ASN A 9 -10.51 -5.81 -18.84
C ASN A 9 -10.72 -4.58 -17.94
N GLN A 10 -11.81 -4.50 -17.19
CA GLN A 10 -12.08 -3.34 -16.31
C GLN A 10 -11.25 -3.38 -15.02
N LEU A 11 -10.74 -4.55 -14.64
CA LEU A 11 -9.93 -4.72 -13.42
C LEU A 11 -8.67 -3.85 -13.43
N ARG A 12 -8.09 -3.59 -14.59
CA ARG A 12 -6.93 -2.68 -14.73
C ARG A 12 -7.24 -1.26 -14.19
N TRP A 13 -8.46 -0.78 -14.40
CA TRP A 13 -8.88 0.53 -13.89
C TRP A 13 -9.09 0.44 -12.39
N PHE A 14 -9.77 -0.60 -11.91
CA PHE A 14 -9.96 -0.81 -10.48
C PHE A 14 -8.64 -0.86 -9.68
N ARG A 15 -7.57 -1.41 -10.25
CA ARG A 15 -6.22 -1.42 -9.64
C ARG A 15 -5.64 -0.03 -9.41
N LEU A 16 -6.12 0.97 -10.17
CA LEU A 16 -5.73 2.37 -10.07
C LEU A 16 -6.57 3.16 -9.05
N ALA A 17 -7.58 2.55 -8.43
CA ALA A 17 -8.36 3.20 -7.39
C ALA A 17 -7.51 3.52 -6.16
N ASN A 18 -7.91 4.58 -5.44
CA ASN A 18 -7.37 4.94 -4.13
C ASN A 18 -7.49 3.78 -3.14
N ARG A 19 -6.59 3.73 -2.17
CA ARG A 19 -6.47 2.64 -1.19
C ARG A 19 -6.39 3.20 0.22
N GLY A 20 -6.94 2.46 1.16
CA GLY A 20 -6.82 2.70 2.59
C GLY A 20 -6.06 1.55 3.25
N PHE A 21 -5.15 1.88 4.15
CA PHE A 21 -4.35 0.90 4.89
C PHE A 21 -4.33 1.21 6.38
N VAL A 22 -4.33 0.14 7.17
CA VAL A 22 -3.87 0.16 8.56
C VAL A 22 -2.56 -0.63 8.59
N VAL A 23 -1.49 0.00 9.05
CA VAL A 23 -0.17 -0.61 9.12
C VAL A 23 0.39 -0.56 10.52
N ARG A 24 1.16 -1.59 10.86
CA ARG A 24 1.99 -1.60 12.06
C ARG A 24 3.44 -1.73 11.66
N GLY A 25 4.29 -0.95 12.31
CA GLY A 25 5.72 -1.00 12.13
C GLY A 25 6.43 -1.13 13.47
N ARG A 26 7.69 -1.53 13.40
CA ARG A 26 8.61 -1.57 14.53
C ARG A 26 9.84 -0.75 14.21
N LEU A 27 10.16 0.19 15.08
CA LEU A 27 11.37 1.00 15.01
C LEU A 27 12.59 0.19 15.47
N GLY A 28 13.76 0.64 15.02
CA GLY A 28 15.06 0.14 15.45
C GLY A 28 15.72 -0.89 14.54
N SER A 29 15.02 -1.41 13.53
CA SER A 29 15.62 -2.31 12.53
C SER A 29 15.04 -2.11 11.13
N GLU A 30 15.92 -2.21 10.12
CA GLU A 30 15.55 -2.29 8.70
C GLU A 30 15.85 -3.71 8.21
N THR A 31 14.99 -4.28 7.37
CA THR A 31 15.13 -5.65 6.85
C THR A 31 15.24 -5.68 5.33
N THR A 32 15.77 -6.79 4.78
CA THR A 32 15.95 -6.97 3.33
C THR A 32 14.66 -6.88 2.52
N THR A 33 13.51 -7.19 3.13
CA THR A 33 12.17 -7.19 2.51
C THR A 33 11.32 -5.99 2.94
N PHE A 34 11.84 -5.12 3.81
CA PHE A 34 11.14 -4.01 4.47
C PHE A 34 9.94 -4.43 5.31
N ASP A 35 9.83 -5.72 5.62
CA ASP A 35 8.88 -6.28 6.57
C ASP A 35 9.57 -7.28 7.50
N ALA A 36 8.86 -7.73 8.53
CA ALA A 36 9.40 -8.63 9.55
C ALA A 36 9.81 -10.03 9.02
N SER A 37 9.56 -10.36 7.75
CA SER A 37 9.95 -11.66 7.17
C SER A 37 11.39 -11.70 6.62
N GLY A 38 12.03 -10.55 6.45
CA GLY A 38 13.38 -10.45 5.91
C GLY A 38 14.46 -10.39 6.99
N ASP A 39 15.69 -10.70 6.59
CA ASP A 39 16.87 -10.56 7.47
C ASP A 39 17.14 -9.08 7.80
N VAL A 40 17.60 -8.82 9.03
CA VAL A 40 17.99 -7.48 9.48
C VAL A 40 19.24 -7.03 8.72
N VAL A 41 19.18 -5.86 8.10
CA VAL A 41 20.31 -5.24 7.36
C VAL A 41 20.96 -4.11 8.15
N GLU A 42 20.20 -3.42 8.99
CA GLU A 42 20.68 -2.30 9.80
C GLU A 42 19.83 -2.15 11.05
N THR A 43 20.46 -1.70 12.14
CA THR A 43 19.78 -1.36 13.39
C THR A 43 20.21 0.01 13.88
N GLN A 44 19.30 0.74 14.54
CA GLN A 44 19.59 2.04 15.15
C GLN A 44 18.75 2.21 16.43
N PRO A 45 19.16 3.08 17.37
CA PRO A 45 18.34 3.42 18.53
C PRO A 45 16.97 4.00 18.13
N TYR A 46 15.96 3.86 18.99
CA TYR A 46 14.62 4.41 18.76
C TYR A 46 14.06 5.20 19.96
N HIS A 47 14.75 5.21 21.10
CA HIS A 47 14.28 5.87 22.33
C HIS A 47 14.12 7.38 22.19
N HIS A 48 14.75 8.00 21.19
CA HIS A 48 14.62 9.42 20.90
C HIS A 48 13.38 9.78 20.09
N VAL A 49 12.62 8.81 19.59
CA VAL A 49 11.43 9.05 18.77
C VAL A 49 10.27 9.47 19.66
N SER A 50 9.74 10.67 19.43
CA SER A 50 8.57 11.21 20.13
C SER A 50 7.35 11.31 19.20
N PRO A 51 6.12 11.46 19.73
CA PRO A 51 4.94 11.72 18.92
C PRO A 51 5.10 12.93 17.98
N GLU A 52 5.73 14.00 18.46
CA GLU A 52 5.98 15.22 17.69
C GLU A 52 6.98 14.98 16.55
N ALA A 53 8.02 14.17 16.81
CA ALA A 53 8.98 13.78 15.79
C ALA A 53 8.32 12.93 14.70
N VAL A 54 7.41 12.02 15.07
CA VAL A 54 6.61 11.24 14.12
C VAL A 54 5.74 12.16 13.28
N GLU A 55 4.95 13.03 13.90
CA GLU A 55 4.05 13.92 13.17
C GLU A 55 4.80 14.85 12.21
N SER A 56 5.91 15.46 12.66
CA SER A 56 6.78 16.27 11.80
C SER A 56 7.42 15.45 10.67
N ALA A 57 7.78 14.19 10.92
CA ALA A 57 8.26 13.31 9.87
C ALA A 57 7.15 12.99 8.85
N LEU A 58 5.90 12.82 9.27
CA LEU A 58 4.76 12.52 8.39
C LEU A 58 4.43 13.67 7.42
N GLU A 59 4.70 14.93 7.77
CA GLU A 59 4.43 16.09 6.90
C GLU A 59 5.07 15.97 5.52
N ARG A 60 6.31 15.48 5.44
CA ARG A 60 7.03 15.33 4.16
C ARG A 60 6.47 14.24 3.25
N PHE A 61 5.59 13.39 3.78
CA PHE A 61 4.99 12.27 3.06
C PHE A 61 3.53 12.53 2.68
N ARG A 62 2.99 13.71 2.97
CA ARG A 62 1.65 14.12 2.51
C ARG A 62 1.74 14.69 1.10
N GLY A 63 0.77 14.36 0.26
CA GLY A 63 0.75 14.75 -1.15
C GLY A 63 1.65 13.89 -2.03
N HIS A 64 2.23 14.49 -3.07
CA HIS A 64 2.99 13.79 -4.10
C HIS A 64 4.46 13.64 -3.74
N PHE A 65 4.99 12.43 -3.82
CA PHE A 65 6.41 12.14 -3.61
C PHE A 65 6.84 10.88 -4.37
N LEU A 66 8.14 10.57 -4.32
CA LEU A 66 8.72 9.39 -4.95
C LEU A 66 9.02 8.31 -3.91
N GLN A 67 8.64 7.07 -4.22
CA GLN A 67 9.07 5.89 -3.47
C GLN A 67 10.11 5.09 -4.26
N ASP A 68 11.22 4.77 -3.60
CA ASP A 68 12.24 3.85 -4.12
C ASP A 68 11.80 2.41 -3.88
N VAL A 69 11.06 1.86 -4.85
CA VAL A 69 10.48 0.53 -4.75
C VAL A 69 11.41 -0.50 -5.38
N PRO A 70 11.69 -1.63 -4.70
CA PRO A 70 12.47 -2.69 -5.31
C PRO A 70 11.73 -3.26 -6.53
N PRO A 71 12.46 -3.59 -7.60
CA PRO A 71 11.87 -4.19 -8.79
C PRO A 71 11.20 -5.53 -8.46
N PRO A 72 10.25 -6.00 -9.28
CA PRO A 72 9.74 -7.36 -9.18
C PRO A 72 10.92 -8.35 -9.16
N ARG A 73 10.90 -9.31 -8.22
CA ARG A 73 11.80 -10.45 -8.27
C ARG A 73 11.26 -11.41 -9.31
N ASP A 74 11.82 -11.38 -10.51
CA ASP A 74 11.68 -12.49 -11.44
C ASP A 74 12.47 -13.66 -10.84
N GLY A 75 11.98 -14.90 -10.96
CA GLY A 75 12.43 -16.07 -10.19
C GLY A 75 13.91 -16.50 -10.32
N SER A 76 14.81 -15.67 -10.82
CA SER A 76 16.26 -15.84 -10.74
C SER A 76 16.88 -14.79 -9.78
N ALA A 77 17.47 -15.27 -8.69
CA ALA A 77 18.32 -14.45 -7.84
C ALA A 77 19.69 -14.28 -8.50
N ALA A 78 20.24 -13.05 -8.53
CA ALA A 78 21.67 -12.78 -8.27
C ALA A 78 22.13 -11.32 -8.46
N SER A 79 21.41 -10.44 -9.16
CA SER A 79 21.91 -9.06 -9.38
C SER A 79 21.18 -8.03 -8.50
N PRO A 80 21.89 -7.09 -7.84
CA PRO A 80 21.26 -5.95 -7.20
C PRO A 80 20.68 -5.05 -8.28
N VAL A 81 19.43 -5.30 -8.65
CA VAL A 81 18.71 -4.43 -9.57
C VAL A 81 18.38 -3.14 -8.82
N ALA A 82 18.77 -2.01 -9.40
CA ALA A 82 18.54 -0.70 -8.81
C ALA A 82 17.04 -0.48 -8.50
N PRO A 83 16.71 0.22 -7.40
CA PRO A 83 15.33 0.55 -7.08
C PRO A 83 14.70 1.39 -8.20
N ILE A 84 13.41 1.18 -8.43
CA ILE A 84 12.63 1.95 -9.41
C ILE A 84 11.91 3.07 -8.68
N GLN A 85 12.16 4.31 -9.11
CA GLN A 85 11.45 5.48 -8.60
C GLN A 85 10.00 5.47 -9.06
N ARG A 86 9.09 5.50 -8.10
CA ARG A 86 7.65 5.44 -8.33
C ARG A 86 6.98 6.71 -7.80
N PRO A 87 6.37 7.54 -8.67
CA PRO A 87 5.49 8.60 -8.19
C PRO A 87 4.30 7.98 -7.47
N VAL A 88 4.01 8.52 -6.30
CA VAL A 88 2.87 8.16 -5.47
C VAL A 88 2.22 9.43 -4.93
N VAL A 89 1.02 9.27 -4.41
CA VAL A 89 0.32 10.31 -3.65
C VAL A 89 -0.20 9.69 -2.36
N CYS A 90 0.04 10.37 -1.23
CA CYS A 90 -0.60 10.08 0.04
C CYS A 90 -1.59 11.20 0.34
N HIS A 91 -2.87 10.85 0.31
CA HIS A 91 -3.96 11.80 0.51
C HIS A 91 -4.07 12.18 1.99
N ALA A 92 -3.94 11.20 2.88
CA ALA A 92 -3.97 11.39 4.31
C ALA A 92 -3.10 10.34 5.01
N ILE A 93 -2.47 10.73 6.10
CA ILE A 93 -1.73 9.83 6.98
C ILE A 93 -1.79 10.35 8.42
N ALA A 94 -1.99 9.45 9.36
CA ALA A 94 -2.00 9.74 10.79
C ALA A 94 -1.34 8.61 11.57
N CYS A 95 -0.66 8.96 12.66
CA CYS A 95 -0.20 8.00 13.65
C CYS A 95 -1.34 7.69 14.61
N ALA A 96 -1.82 6.44 14.60
CA ALA A 96 -2.91 6.02 15.46
C ALA A 96 -2.41 5.61 16.85
N GLN A 97 -1.23 4.97 16.94
CA GLN A 97 -0.60 4.57 18.21
C GLN A 97 0.93 4.63 18.08
N LEU A 98 1.61 5.02 19.16
CA LEU A 98 3.06 5.01 19.29
C LEU A 98 3.44 4.41 20.65
N ASP A 99 3.74 3.11 20.66
CA ASP A 99 4.10 2.31 21.83
C ASP A 99 5.48 1.69 21.59
N LEU A 100 6.53 2.50 21.75
CA LEU A 100 7.88 2.17 21.30
C LEU A 100 8.35 0.76 21.76
N PRO A 101 8.99 -0.01 20.86
CA PRO A 101 9.39 0.37 19.50
C PRO A 101 8.27 0.28 18.45
N ASP A 102 7.08 -0.16 18.83
CA ASP A 102 5.99 -0.42 17.90
C ASP A 102 5.14 0.85 17.65
N PHE A 103 4.59 0.96 16.44
CA PHE A 103 3.69 2.05 16.08
C PHE A 103 2.65 1.57 15.08
N SER A 104 1.56 2.31 14.96
CA SER A 104 0.53 2.08 13.94
C SER A 104 0.15 3.35 13.22
N LEU A 105 -0.17 3.21 11.92
CA LEU A 105 -0.56 4.30 11.06
C LEU A 105 -1.81 3.95 10.26
N GLU A 106 -2.62 4.97 10.02
CA GLU A 106 -3.72 4.95 9.07
C GLU A 106 -3.31 5.75 7.84
N ILE A 107 -3.42 5.15 6.65
CA ILE A 107 -2.92 5.73 5.41
C ILE A 107 -3.99 5.68 4.33
N GLU A 108 -4.27 6.82 3.73
CA GLU A 108 -5.02 6.93 2.48
C GLU A 108 -4.08 7.34 1.35
N SER A 109 -4.07 6.58 0.26
CA SER A 109 -3.13 6.79 -0.83
C SER A 109 -3.76 6.59 -2.19
N GLY A 110 -3.12 7.15 -3.21
CA GLY A 110 -3.34 6.79 -4.59
C GLY A 110 -2.72 5.44 -4.97
N PRO A 111 -2.85 5.05 -6.24
CA PRO A 111 -2.34 3.79 -6.72
C PRO A 111 -0.81 3.75 -6.70
N GLY A 112 -0.25 2.61 -6.31
CA GLY A 112 1.19 2.38 -6.38
C GLY A 112 1.99 2.60 -5.12
N PHE A 113 1.37 3.27 -4.15
CA PHE A 113 1.91 3.44 -2.81
C PHE A 113 2.24 2.07 -2.21
N SER A 114 3.45 1.94 -1.69
CA SER A 114 3.96 0.74 -1.04
C SER A 114 4.09 1.01 0.46
N PRO A 115 3.20 0.46 1.30
CA PRO A 115 3.28 0.68 2.75
C PRO A 115 4.58 0.16 3.38
N ARG A 116 5.16 -0.92 2.81
CA ARG A 116 6.47 -1.46 3.25
C ARG A 116 7.60 -0.46 3.04
N VAL A 117 7.64 0.15 1.85
CA VAL A 117 8.65 1.15 1.49
C VAL A 117 8.45 2.41 2.32
N PHE A 118 7.18 2.81 2.52
CA PHE A 118 6.84 3.92 3.39
C PHE A 118 7.33 3.73 4.83
N VAL A 119 7.09 2.56 5.45
CA VAL A 119 7.55 2.29 6.83
C VAL A 119 9.07 2.39 6.93
N ARG A 120 9.81 1.83 5.98
CA ARG A 120 11.27 2.00 5.88
C ARG A 120 11.65 3.49 5.84
N ASP A 121 11.06 4.25 4.92
CA ASP A 121 11.39 5.66 4.70
C ASP A 121 11.05 6.53 5.92
N LEU A 122 9.96 6.23 6.62
CA LEU A 122 9.61 6.86 7.89
C LEU A 122 10.67 6.56 8.96
N GLY A 123 11.10 5.30 9.11
CA GLY A 123 12.15 4.92 10.05
C GLY A 123 13.47 5.67 9.80
N ARG A 124 13.84 5.86 8.52
CA ARG A 124 15.00 6.65 8.12
C ARG A 124 14.82 8.15 8.42
N ALA A 125 13.66 8.70 8.14
CA ALA A 125 13.33 10.10 8.42
C ALA A 125 13.38 10.43 9.92
N LEU A 126 13.10 9.43 10.77
CA LEU A 126 13.19 9.52 12.22
C LEU A 126 14.59 9.29 12.80
N GLY A 127 15.61 9.06 11.95
CA GLY A 127 16.97 8.75 12.41
C GLY A 127 17.04 7.48 13.26
N SER A 128 16.16 6.53 12.98
CA SER A 128 16.18 5.19 13.54
C SER A 128 16.29 4.22 12.37
N ARG A 129 15.52 3.14 12.40
CA ARG A 129 15.14 2.32 11.25
C ARG A 129 13.74 1.81 11.51
N ALA A 130 13.07 1.27 10.50
CA ALA A 130 11.81 0.59 10.74
C ALA A 130 11.54 -0.52 9.73
N CYS A 131 10.81 -1.53 10.19
CA CYS A 131 10.27 -2.59 9.36
C CYS A 131 8.77 -2.73 9.60
N LEU A 132 8.04 -3.11 8.55
CA LEU A 132 6.61 -3.37 8.63
C LEU A 132 6.37 -4.71 9.37
N THR A 133 5.55 -4.71 10.41
CA THR A 133 5.17 -5.91 11.16
C THR A 133 3.78 -6.41 10.82
N SER A 134 2.85 -5.53 10.43
CA SER A 134 1.52 -5.90 9.97
C SER A 134 1.01 -4.91 8.92
N LEU A 135 0.23 -5.41 7.96
CA LEU A 135 -0.39 -4.63 6.89
C LEU A 135 -1.78 -5.18 6.60
N GLU A 136 -2.77 -4.31 6.72
CA GLU A 136 -4.14 -4.58 6.33
C GLU A 136 -4.61 -3.50 5.34
N GLN A 137 -4.98 -3.90 4.14
CA GLN A 137 -5.63 -2.99 3.18
C GLN A 137 -7.13 -2.96 3.49
N VAL A 138 -7.56 -1.95 4.23
CA VAL A 138 -8.94 -1.83 4.71
C VAL A 138 -9.91 -1.31 3.64
N ARG A 139 -9.39 -0.69 2.57
CA ARG A 139 -10.21 -0.10 1.48
C ARG A 139 -9.51 -0.12 0.12
N GLN A 140 -10.28 -0.33 -0.95
CA GLN A 140 -9.89 -0.04 -2.33
C GLN A 140 -11.08 0.55 -3.11
N GLY A 141 -10.95 1.79 -3.57
CA GLY A 141 -12.07 2.56 -4.11
C GLY A 141 -13.20 2.65 -3.06
N PRO A 142 -14.45 2.31 -3.41
CA PRO A 142 -15.56 2.26 -2.46
C PRO A 142 -15.63 0.94 -1.66
N PHE A 143 -14.81 -0.06 -1.99
CA PHE A 143 -14.91 -1.38 -1.36
C PHE A 143 -14.04 -1.46 -0.09
N THR A 144 -14.70 -1.64 1.04
CA THR A 144 -14.11 -1.89 2.36
C THR A 144 -14.07 -3.39 2.73
N LEU A 145 -13.48 -3.73 3.87
CA LEU A 145 -13.46 -5.10 4.41
C LEU A 145 -14.86 -5.71 4.64
N GLU A 146 -15.89 -4.90 4.88
CA GLU A 146 -17.27 -5.37 5.03
C GLU A 146 -17.80 -6.03 3.74
N HIS A 147 -17.24 -5.66 2.59
CA HIS A 147 -17.57 -6.23 1.30
C HIS A 147 -16.70 -7.45 0.94
N ALA A 148 -15.66 -7.74 1.74
CA ALA A 148 -14.73 -8.83 1.45
C ALA A 148 -15.38 -10.19 1.78
N LEU A 149 -15.33 -11.11 0.81
CA LEU A 149 -15.72 -12.50 1.04
C LEU A 149 -14.52 -13.25 1.64
N PRO A 150 -14.59 -13.75 2.88
CA PRO A 150 -13.47 -14.46 3.49
C PRO A 150 -13.24 -15.82 2.82
N SER A 151 -11.99 -16.29 2.83
CA SER A 151 -11.55 -17.45 2.02
C SER A 151 -12.29 -18.76 2.31
N TYR A 152 -12.65 -19.01 3.57
CA TYR A 152 -13.40 -20.22 3.95
C TYR A 152 -14.85 -20.23 3.42
N ARG A 153 -15.32 -19.12 2.86
CA ARG A 153 -16.64 -18.94 2.26
C ARG A 153 -16.61 -18.91 0.73
N TRP A 154 -15.45 -19.16 0.12
CA TRP A 154 -15.31 -19.08 -1.34
C TRP A 154 -16.03 -20.24 -2.03
N SER A 155 -17.28 -19.99 -2.43
CA SER A 155 -18.03 -20.80 -3.40
C SER A 155 -18.49 -19.93 -4.56
N TRP A 156 -18.84 -20.56 -5.68
CA TRP A 156 -19.44 -19.85 -6.80
C TRP A 156 -20.73 -19.14 -6.40
N GLU A 157 -21.61 -19.79 -5.61
CA GLU A 157 -22.86 -19.15 -5.18
C GLU A 157 -22.61 -17.93 -4.31
N GLU A 158 -21.72 -18.05 -3.33
CA GLU A 158 -21.40 -16.96 -2.40
C GLU A 158 -20.73 -15.79 -3.10
N ALA A 159 -19.75 -16.06 -3.96
CA ALA A 159 -19.07 -15.04 -4.76
C ALA A 159 -20.05 -14.34 -5.72
N SER A 160 -20.91 -15.10 -6.40
CA SER A 160 -21.91 -14.55 -7.33
C SER A 160 -22.99 -13.73 -6.62
N ALA A 161 -23.42 -14.16 -5.42
CA ALA A 161 -24.38 -13.42 -4.61
C ALA A 161 -23.76 -12.11 -4.09
N THR A 162 -22.52 -12.16 -3.61
CA THR A 162 -21.78 -10.98 -3.13
C THR A 162 -21.55 -10.01 -4.28
N SER A 163 -21.08 -10.48 -5.43
CA SER A 163 -20.87 -9.65 -6.63
C SER A 163 -22.13 -8.91 -7.06
N ARG A 164 -23.30 -9.57 -7.06
CA ARG A 164 -24.59 -8.93 -7.38
C ARG A 164 -24.97 -7.82 -6.39
N LYS A 165 -24.74 -8.02 -5.10
CA LYS A 165 -25.01 -6.99 -4.06
C LYS A 165 -24.13 -5.74 -4.23
N LEU A 166 -22.96 -5.90 -4.85
CA LEU A 166 -21.97 -4.84 -5.00
C LEU A 166 -21.97 -4.21 -6.40
N ALA A 167 -22.88 -4.63 -7.29
CA ALA A 167 -22.92 -4.19 -8.68
C ALA A 167 -23.05 -2.67 -8.82
N ASP A 168 -23.86 -2.05 -7.94
CA ASP A 168 -24.12 -0.61 -7.94
C ASP A 168 -22.89 0.22 -7.55
N LEU A 169 -21.94 -0.35 -6.82
CA LEU A 169 -20.68 0.30 -6.48
C LEU A 169 -19.66 0.23 -7.63
N TRP A 170 -19.73 -0.81 -8.46
CA TRP A 170 -18.73 -1.08 -9.48
C TRP A 170 -18.74 -0.05 -10.61
N GLY A 171 -19.90 0.19 -11.22
CA GLY A 171 -20.04 1.12 -12.34
C GLY A 171 -19.51 2.53 -12.03
N PRO A 172 -20.02 3.19 -10.97
CA PRO A 172 -19.56 4.49 -10.53
C PRO A 172 -18.07 4.51 -10.17
N CYS A 173 -17.56 3.48 -9.48
CA CYS A 173 -16.14 3.37 -9.17
C CYS A 173 -15.27 3.39 -10.42
N ILE A 174 -15.62 2.60 -11.44
CA ILE A 174 -14.83 2.54 -12.67
C ILE A 174 -14.93 3.85 -13.45
N ALA A 175 -16.10 4.49 -13.48
CA ALA A 175 -16.26 5.80 -14.12
C ALA A 175 -15.39 6.87 -13.45
N GLN A 176 -15.44 6.95 -12.11
CA GLN A 176 -14.63 7.88 -11.34
C GLN A 176 -13.13 7.67 -11.57
N VAL A 177 -12.64 6.44 -11.46
CA VAL A 177 -11.21 6.16 -11.66
C VAL A 177 -10.77 6.49 -13.09
N ARG A 178 -11.61 6.26 -14.10
CA ARG A 178 -11.29 6.63 -15.49
C ARG A 178 -11.18 8.15 -15.66
N GLN A 179 -12.05 8.91 -14.99
CA GLN A 179 -12.01 10.37 -14.99
C GLN A 179 -10.75 10.88 -14.28
N GLU A 180 -10.47 10.41 -13.07
CA GLU A 180 -9.28 10.79 -12.29
C GLU A 180 -7.97 10.44 -13.02
N MET A 181 -7.94 9.31 -13.72
CA MET A 181 -6.76 8.83 -14.42
C MET A 181 -6.64 9.34 -15.87
N GLU A 182 -7.59 10.13 -16.37
CA GLU A 182 -7.63 10.58 -17.78
C GLU A 182 -6.30 11.20 -18.24
N HIS A 183 -5.69 12.03 -17.40
CA HIS A 183 -4.41 12.68 -17.67
C HIS A 183 -3.20 12.02 -16.98
N GLN A 184 -3.44 11.08 -16.06
CA GLN A 184 -2.39 10.48 -15.22
C GLN A 184 -2.04 9.04 -15.63
N ARG A 185 -2.87 8.38 -16.45
CA ARG A 185 -2.68 6.97 -16.83
C ARG A 185 -1.29 6.66 -17.40
N LYS A 186 -0.71 7.59 -18.16
CA LYS A 186 0.64 7.44 -18.76
C LYS A 186 1.72 7.22 -17.70
N LEU A 187 1.55 7.70 -16.48
CA LEU A 187 2.48 7.48 -15.37
C LEU A 187 2.57 6.01 -14.96
N PHE A 188 1.56 5.22 -15.31
CA PHE A 188 1.43 3.81 -14.94
C PHE A 188 1.60 2.85 -16.13
N GLU A 189 1.63 3.35 -17.37
CA GLU A 189 1.87 2.57 -18.59
C GLU A 189 3.18 1.78 -18.52
N GLY A 190 3.15 0.51 -18.96
CA GLY A 190 4.32 -0.38 -18.97
C GLY A 190 4.78 -0.90 -17.60
N ARG A 191 4.10 -0.54 -16.51
CA ARG A 191 4.44 -1.03 -15.16
C ARG A 191 3.65 -2.29 -14.86
N ALA A 192 4.34 -3.44 -14.86
CA ALA A 192 3.78 -4.79 -14.70
C ALA A 192 2.83 -4.99 -13.50
N ARG A 193 2.91 -4.15 -12.46
CA ARG A 193 2.02 -4.23 -11.28
C ARG A 193 0.66 -3.56 -11.46
N TYR A 194 0.45 -2.77 -12.52
CA TYR A 194 -0.79 -2.01 -12.76
C TYR A 194 -1.61 -2.51 -13.95
N TYR A 195 -1.01 -3.38 -14.77
CA TYR A 195 -1.66 -4.02 -15.92
C TYR A 195 -2.01 -5.49 -15.60
#